data_AF-A0A1B6F6A2-F1
#
_entry.id   AF-A0A1B6F6A2-F1
#
_cell.length_a   1.000
_cell.length_b   1.000
_cell.length_c   1.000
_cell.angle_alpha   90.00
_cell.angle_beta   90.00
_cell.angle_gamma   90.00
#
_symmetry.space_group_name_H-M   'P 1'
#
loop_
_entity.id
_entity.type
_entity.pdbx_description
1 polymer ?
#
loop_
_entity_poly.entity_id
_entity_poly.type
_entity_poly.pdbx_seq_one_letter_code
_entity_poly.pdbx_strand_id
1 'polypeptide(L)'
;MRVTVWGWIGLTFVLFITTFGFVVCVSTFLTVVFVLFGGLALLFTRQEKSMGDVYKDIPESHGLYKVVAVMRKPRSQLKSDKRLTGSQIIDEQLQGILTYLIRDYVYPWYDSLSSDEEVPHQIHVTAQRVIISFANRMKDVDWIPYLTTGLVDDAASHLRLFRQARAKMKGGTSSRGGV
;
A
#
# COMPACT_ATOMS: atom_id res chain seq x y z
N MET A 1 -53.70 3.68 29.51
CA MET A 1 -53.43 2.99 28.22
C MET A 1 -52.00 3.15 27.71
N ARG A 2 -51.34 4.31 27.81
CA ARG A 2 -49.94 4.46 27.33
C ARG A 2 -48.94 3.59 28.10
N VAL A 3 -49.01 3.57 29.44
CA VAL A 3 -48.08 2.80 30.31
C VAL A 3 -48.15 1.29 30.12
N THR A 4 -49.32 0.74 29.79
CA THR A 4 -49.46 -0.69 29.49
C THR A 4 -48.77 -1.03 28.18
N VAL A 5 -48.89 -0.21 27.13
CA VAL A 5 -48.22 -0.45 25.83
C VAL A 5 -46.70 -0.46 25.98
N TRP A 6 -46.12 0.47 26.74
CA TRP A 6 -44.68 0.46 27.04
C TRP A 6 -44.23 -0.77 27.83
N GLY A 7 -45.07 -1.25 28.75
CA GLY A 7 -44.83 -2.50 29.48
C GLY A 7 -44.83 -3.73 28.58
N TRP A 8 -45.78 -3.82 27.64
CA TRP A 8 -45.84 -4.92 26.67
C TRP A 8 -44.64 -4.91 25.70
N ILE A 9 -44.24 -3.72 25.21
CA ILE A 9 -43.06 -3.58 24.34
C ILE A 9 -41.77 -3.99 25.07
N GLY A 10 -41.62 -3.57 26.32
CA GLY A 10 -40.49 -3.96 27.17
C GLY A 10 -40.45 -5.47 27.43
N LEU A 11 -41.60 -6.09 27.71
CA LEU A 11 -41.71 -7.54 27.91
C LEU A 11 -41.31 -8.31 26.65
N THR A 12 -41.78 -7.90 25.47
CA THR A 12 -41.43 -8.54 24.20
C THR A 12 -39.94 -8.40 23.91
N PHE A 13 -39.34 -7.23 24.16
CA PHE A 13 -37.92 -6.98 23.95
C PHE A 13 -37.04 -7.86 24.86
N VAL A 14 -37.39 -7.96 26.15
CA VAL A 14 -36.68 -8.79 27.12
C VAL A 14 -36.83 -10.28 26.81
N LEU A 15 -38.04 -10.73 26.43
CA LEU A 15 -38.28 -12.11 26.04
C LEU A 15 -37.45 -12.47 24.79
N PHE A 16 -37.42 -11.59 23.79
CA PHE A 16 -36.67 -11.78 22.56
C PHE A 16 -35.15 -11.88 22.81
N ILE A 17 -34.60 -11.02 23.69
CA ILE A 17 -33.19 -11.06 24.11
C ILE A 17 -32.85 -12.37 24.82
N THR A 18 -33.77 -12.86 25.65
CA THR A 18 -33.57 -14.07 26.45
C THR A 18 -33.73 -15.34 25.60
N THR A 19 -34.62 -15.36 24.61
CA THR A 19 -34.90 -16.54 23.77
C THR A 19 -33.88 -16.73 22.64
N PHE A 20 -33.45 -15.66 21.98
CA PHE A 20 -32.55 -15.75 20.81
C PHE A 20 -31.07 -15.67 21.19
N GLY A 21 -30.75 -15.23 22.41
CA GLY A 21 -29.39 -15.01 22.88
C GLY A 21 -28.79 -13.72 22.30
N PHE A 22 -28.19 -12.92 23.17
CA PHE A 22 -27.54 -11.64 22.83
C PHE A 22 -26.58 -11.77 21.63
N VAL A 23 -25.91 -12.91 21.50
CA VAL A 23 -24.97 -13.23 20.42
C VAL A 23 -25.65 -13.26 19.05
N VAL A 24 -26.83 -13.86 18.92
CA VAL A 24 -27.54 -13.93 17.64
C VAL A 24 -28.06 -12.56 17.24
N CYS A 25 -28.57 -11.78 18.21
CA CYS A 25 -29.05 -10.41 17.96
C CYS A 25 -27.92 -9.46 17.52
N VAL A 26 -26.75 -9.55 18.14
CA VAL A 26 -25.58 -8.76 17.73
C VAL A 26 -25.05 -9.23 16.37
N SER A 27 -25.02 -10.54 16.13
CA SER A 27 -24.60 -11.11 14.85
C SER A 27 -25.49 -10.67 13.68
N THR A 28 -26.81 -10.73 13.83
CA THR A 28 -27.75 -10.28 12.77
C THR A 28 -27.67 -8.78 12.54
N PHE A 29 -27.48 -7.98 13.59
CA PHE A 29 -27.25 -6.55 13.44
C PHE A 29 -25.96 -6.26 12.66
N LEU A 30 -24.86 -6.95 12.99
CA LEU A 30 -23.60 -6.82 12.27
C LEU A 30 -23.74 -7.23 10.80
N THR A 31 -24.41 -8.33 10.49
CA THR A 31 -24.59 -8.75 9.08
C THR A 31 -25.39 -7.73 8.28
N VAL A 32 -26.43 -7.12 8.86
CA VAL A 32 -27.18 -6.05 8.20
C VAL A 32 -26.31 -4.82 7.95
N VAL A 33 -25.47 -4.42 8.92
CA VAL A 33 -24.54 -3.30 8.75
C VAL A 33 -23.52 -3.58 7.64
N PHE A 34 -22.96 -4.79 7.60
CA PHE A 34 -22.02 -5.19 6.54
C PHE A 34 -22.70 -5.22 5.16
N VAL A 35 -23.94 -5.69 5.06
CA VAL A 35 -24.71 -5.68 3.80
C VAL A 35 -25.04 -4.25 3.36
N LEU A 36 -25.40 -3.37 4.28
CA LEU A 36 -25.65 -1.96 3.96
C LEU A 36 -24.38 -1.26 3.51
N PHE A 37 -23.27 -1.44 4.23
CA PHE A 37 -21.98 -0.86 3.87
C PHE A 37 -21.46 -1.40 2.54
N GLY A 38 -21.57 -2.72 2.32
CA GLY A 38 -21.24 -3.36 1.04
C GLY A 38 -22.15 -2.89 -0.10
N GLY A 39 -23.45 -2.74 0.17
CA GLY A 39 -24.42 -2.20 -0.79
C GLY A 39 -24.14 -0.75 -1.16
N LEU A 40 -23.81 0.10 -0.20
CA LEU A 40 -23.34 1.46 -0.41
C LEU A 40 -22.06 1.48 -1.26
N ALA A 41 -21.06 0.66 -0.93
CA ALA A 41 -19.82 0.56 -1.72
C ALA A 41 -20.09 0.11 -3.18
N LEU A 42 -21.01 -0.83 -3.39
CA LEU A 42 -21.46 -1.23 -4.72
C LEU A 42 -22.23 -0.12 -5.46
N LEU A 43 -23.04 0.66 -4.75
CA LEU A 43 -23.72 1.81 -5.35
C LEU A 43 -22.73 2.93 -5.71
N PHE A 44 -21.75 3.21 -4.85
CA PHE A 44 -20.69 4.19 -5.11
C PHE A 44 -19.84 3.81 -6.33
N THR A 45 -19.39 2.56 -6.41
CA THR A 45 -18.63 2.06 -7.57
C THR A 45 -19.46 2.03 -8.86
N ARG A 46 -20.77 1.78 -8.77
CA ARG A 46 -21.68 1.90 -9.93
C ARG A 46 -21.96 3.35 -10.34
N GLN A 47 -22.08 4.26 -9.37
CA GLN A 47 -22.28 5.69 -9.62
C GLN A 47 -21.06 6.30 -10.30
N GLU A 48 -19.85 5.94 -9.87
CA GLU A 48 -18.59 6.37 -10.49
C GLU A 48 -18.55 5.96 -11.97
N LYS A 49 -18.91 4.71 -12.27
CA LYS A 49 -19.02 4.22 -13.64
C LYS A 49 -20.07 4.98 -14.46
N SER A 50 -21.23 5.29 -13.86
CA SER A 50 -22.30 6.06 -14.52
C SER A 50 -21.92 7.51 -14.77
N MET A 51 -21.17 8.17 -13.87
CA MET A 51 -20.65 9.52 -14.09
C MET A 51 -19.55 9.53 -15.17
N GLY A 52 -18.72 8.49 -15.23
CA GLY A 52 -17.70 8.34 -16.27
C GLY A 52 -18.28 8.26 -17.69
N ASP A 53 -19.44 7.63 -17.85
CA ASP A 53 -20.12 7.55 -19.15
C ASP A 53 -20.82 8.88 -19.53
N VAL A 54 -21.41 9.60 -18.56
CA VAL A 54 -22.00 10.94 -18.79
C VAL A 54 -20.94 11.99 -19.16
N TYR A 55 -19.72 11.90 -18.61
CA TYR A 55 -18.65 12.83 -18.92
C TYR A 55 -18.09 12.64 -20.35
N LYS A 56 -18.18 11.44 -20.91
CA LYS A 56 -17.79 11.16 -22.31
C LYS A 56 -18.71 11.81 -23.34
N ASP A 57 -19.95 12.12 -22.97
CA ASP A 57 -20.97 12.69 -23.87
C ASP A 57 -21.00 14.23 -23.87
N ILE A 58 -20.13 14.90 -23.11
CA ILE A 58 -19.97 16.36 -23.19
C ILE A 58 -19.29 16.70 -24.52
N PRO A 59 -19.86 17.58 -25.38
CA PRO A 59 -19.27 17.92 -26.65
C PRO A 59 -17.92 18.60 -26.44
N GLU A 60 -16.84 17.84 -26.67
CA GLU A 60 -15.47 18.31 -26.53
C GLU A 60 -15.22 19.51 -27.45
N SER A 61 -14.94 20.67 -26.87
CA SER A 61 -14.63 21.86 -27.66
C SER A 61 -13.31 21.66 -28.42
N HIS A 62 -13.33 21.95 -29.72
CA HIS A 62 -12.23 21.73 -30.67
C HIS A 62 -10.90 22.41 -30.27
N GLY A 63 -10.96 23.44 -29.41
CA GLY A 63 -9.80 24.14 -28.85
C GLY A 63 -9.11 23.36 -27.72
N LEU A 64 -9.87 22.66 -26.87
CA LEU A 64 -9.33 21.81 -25.82
C LEU A 64 -8.62 20.58 -26.39
N TYR A 65 -9.09 20.00 -27.50
CA TYR A 65 -8.39 18.88 -28.15
C TYR A 65 -6.94 19.22 -28.48
N LYS A 66 -6.63 20.45 -28.91
CA LYS A 66 -5.26 20.84 -29.28
C LYS A 66 -4.37 21.00 -28.05
N VAL A 67 -4.91 21.51 -26.94
CA VAL A 67 -4.20 21.65 -25.67
C VAL A 67 -4.03 20.29 -24.99
N VAL A 68 -5.09 19.49 -24.92
CA VAL A 68 -5.07 18.10 -24.42
C VAL A 68 -4.19 17.22 -25.30
N ALA A 69 -4.16 17.35 -26.63
CA ALA A 69 -3.26 16.58 -27.49
C ALA A 69 -1.79 17.01 -27.34
N VAL A 70 -1.52 18.26 -26.99
CA VAL A 70 -0.17 18.75 -26.66
C VAL A 70 0.24 18.31 -25.24
N MET A 71 -0.71 18.21 -24.30
CA MET A 71 -0.47 17.79 -22.92
C MET A 71 -0.40 16.26 -22.77
N ARG A 72 -1.24 15.52 -23.51
CA ARG A 72 -1.29 14.06 -23.65
C ARG A 72 -0.22 13.52 -24.60
N LYS A 73 0.52 14.39 -25.29
CA LYS A 73 1.72 13.96 -26.00
C LYS A 73 2.65 13.37 -24.93
N PRO A 74 2.95 12.06 -24.96
CA PRO A 74 3.89 11.48 -24.01
C PRO A 74 5.17 12.29 -24.14
N ARG A 75 5.57 12.97 -23.06
CA ARG A 75 6.63 13.98 -23.04
C ARG A 75 7.96 13.31 -23.32
N SER A 76 8.19 13.03 -24.60
CA SER A 76 9.22 12.17 -25.15
C SER A 76 9.25 10.79 -24.50
N GLN A 77 9.41 9.75 -25.32
CA GLN A 77 10.15 8.60 -24.88
C GLN A 77 11.53 9.11 -24.47
N LEU A 78 11.68 9.40 -23.17
CA LEU A 78 12.97 9.58 -22.55
C LEU A 78 13.65 8.24 -22.82
N LYS A 79 14.52 8.22 -23.85
CA LYS A 79 15.34 7.07 -24.20
C LYS A 79 16.08 6.67 -22.93
N SER A 80 15.49 5.77 -22.16
CA SER A 80 16.13 5.21 -20.99
C SER A 80 17.15 4.27 -21.57
N ASP A 81 18.41 4.67 -21.49
CA ASP A 81 19.53 3.86 -21.90
C ASP A 81 19.36 2.48 -21.26
N LYS A 82 19.21 1.45 -22.09
CA LYS A 82 18.91 0.06 -21.65
C LYS A 82 20.12 -0.59 -20.94
N ARG A 83 21.16 0.20 -20.64
CA ARG A 83 22.44 -0.21 -20.09
C ARG A 83 22.53 0.30 -18.66
N LEU A 84 22.14 -0.54 -17.71
CA LEU A 84 22.10 -0.22 -16.27
C LEU A 84 23.38 -0.72 -15.57
N THR A 85 23.93 -1.86 -16.01
CA THR A 85 25.11 -2.48 -15.39
C THR A 85 26.23 -2.82 -16.37
N GLY A 86 25.93 -2.87 -17.67
CA GLY A 86 26.89 -3.32 -18.69
C GLY A 86 26.77 -4.81 -19.04
N SER A 87 25.93 -5.56 -18.31
CA SER A 87 25.50 -6.91 -18.68
C SER A 87 24.03 -6.88 -19.09
N GLN A 88 23.77 -7.17 -20.36
CA GLN A 88 22.43 -7.15 -20.94
C GLN A 88 21.46 -8.12 -20.22
N ILE A 89 21.98 -9.25 -19.74
CA ILE A 89 21.20 -10.27 -19.04
C ILE A 89 20.71 -9.75 -17.68
N ILE A 90 21.57 -9.05 -16.93
CA ILE A 90 21.21 -8.52 -15.60
C ILE A 90 20.22 -7.36 -15.76
N ASP A 91 20.46 -6.49 -16.74
CA ASP A 91 19.63 -5.32 -16.99
C ASP A 91 18.20 -5.72 -17.41
N GLU A 92 18.07 -6.78 -18.23
CA GLU A 92 16.77 -7.31 -18.65
C GLU A 92 15.98 -7.92 -17.48
N GLN A 93 16.62 -8.73 -16.64
CA GLN A 93 15.96 -9.31 -15.48
C GLN A 93 15.53 -8.24 -14.47
N LEU A 94 16.36 -7.23 -14.29
CA LEU A 94 16.08 -6.14 -13.36
C LEU A 94 14.93 -5.25 -13.85
N GLN A 95 14.86 -5.00 -15.16
CA GLN A 95 13.69 -4.36 -15.78
C GLN A 95 12.42 -5.22 -15.61
N GLY A 96 12.54 -6.54 -15.77
CA GLY A 96 11.43 -7.48 -15.55
C GLY A 96 10.90 -7.42 -14.12
N ILE A 97 11.79 -7.53 -13.13
CA ILE A 97 11.44 -7.45 -11.71
C ILE A 97 10.75 -6.13 -11.38
N LEU A 98 11.28 -5.00 -11.88
CA LEU A 98 10.69 -3.69 -11.65
C LEU A 98 9.28 -3.59 -12.26
N THR A 99 9.12 -4.10 -13.48
CA THR A 99 7.82 -4.16 -14.16
C THR A 99 6.82 -4.98 -13.34
N TYR A 100 7.23 -6.14 -12.81
CA TYR A 100 6.37 -6.96 -11.96
C TYR A 100 6.03 -6.28 -10.63
N LEU A 101 6.99 -5.61 -10.00
CA LEU A 101 6.77 -4.90 -8.74
C LEU A 101 5.77 -3.76 -8.92
N ILE A 102 5.88 -2.99 -10.01
CA ILE A 102 4.94 -1.91 -10.30
C ILE A 102 3.56 -2.51 -10.62
N ARG A 103 3.48 -3.56 -11.44
CA ARG A 103 2.23 -4.26 -11.74
C ARG A 103 1.51 -4.75 -10.48
N ASP A 104 2.24 -5.37 -9.56
CA ASP A 104 1.62 -6.05 -8.42
C ASP A 104 1.36 -5.10 -7.23
N TYR A 105 2.15 -4.03 -7.09
CA TYR A 105 2.05 -3.12 -5.94
C TYR A 105 1.58 -1.70 -6.27
N VAL A 106 1.67 -1.24 -7.51
CA VAL A 106 1.31 0.14 -7.90
C VAL A 106 -0.02 0.18 -8.63
N TYR A 107 -0.21 -0.67 -9.65
CA TYR A 107 -1.44 -0.67 -10.44
C TYR A 107 -2.73 -0.92 -9.63
N PRO A 108 -2.80 -1.85 -8.65
CA PRO A 108 -4.08 -2.18 -8.00
C PRO A 108 -4.73 -1.02 -7.24
N TRP A 109 -3.93 -0.15 -6.60
CA TRP A 109 -4.46 1.01 -5.89
C TRP A 109 -4.49 2.26 -6.77
N TYR A 110 -3.58 2.39 -7.73
CA TYR A 110 -3.52 3.55 -8.60
C TYR A 110 -4.69 3.57 -9.60
N ASP A 111 -5.06 2.41 -10.16
CA ASP A 111 -6.21 2.25 -11.05
C ASP A 111 -7.54 2.62 -10.38
N SER A 112 -7.59 2.53 -9.04
CA SER A 112 -8.74 2.96 -8.23
C SER A 112 -8.74 4.47 -7.91
N LEU A 113 -7.64 5.17 -8.16
CA LEU A 113 -7.46 6.59 -7.78
C LEU A 113 -7.48 7.53 -8.99
N SER A 114 -6.88 7.13 -10.13
CA SER A 114 -6.92 7.88 -11.38
C SER A 114 -6.59 6.97 -12.58
N SER A 115 -7.22 7.22 -13.72
CA SER A 115 -7.00 6.49 -14.99
C SER A 115 -5.84 7.05 -15.83
N ASP A 116 -5.08 8.02 -15.30
CA ASP A 116 -3.94 8.64 -15.99
C ASP A 116 -2.68 7.76 -15.93
N GLU A 117 -2.17 7.25 -17.06
CA GLU A 117 -0.94 6.42 -17.14
C GLU A 117 0.37 7.17 -16.80
N GLU A 118 0.31 8.47 -16.54
CA GLU A 118 1.51 9.31 -16.38
C GLU A 118 2.27 9.03 -15.08
N VAL A 119 1.56 8.80 -13.95
CA VAL A 119 2.21 8.56 -12.65
C VAL A 119 2.87 7.18 -12.56
N PRO A 120 2.24 6.05 -13.00
CA PRO A 120 2.90 4.75 -13.01
C PRO A 120 4.17 4.75 -13.87
N HIS A 121 4.14 5.47 -14.99
CA HIS A 121 5.30 5.61 -15.86
C HIS A 121 6.43 6.42 -15.20
N GLN A 122 6.10 7.53 -14.52
CA GLN A 122 7.07 8.31 -13.76
C GLN A 122 7.69 7.53 -12.59
N ILE A 123 6.91 6.68 -11.92
CA ILE A 123 7.41 5.76 -10.89
C ILE A 123 8.41 4.77 -11.50
N HIS A 124 8.09 4.21 -12.68
CA HIS A 124 8.99 3.32 -13.39
C HIS A 124 10.34 3.99 -13.70
N VAL A 125 10.32 5.18 -14.28
CA VAL A 125 11.54 5.94 -14.62
C VAL A 125 12.35 6.29 -13.36
N THR A 126 11.68 6.72 -12.29
CA THR A 126 12.34 7.08 -11.03
C THR A 126 12.99 5.86 -10.39
N ALA A 127 12.29 4.74 -10.34
CA ALA A 127 12.82 3.49 -9.81
C ALA A 127 14.00 2.98 -10.64
N GLN A 128 13.93 3.04 -11.98
CA GLN A 128 15.08 2.72 -12.84
C GLN A 128 16.29 3.60 -12.52
N ARG A 129 16.10 4.92 -12.37
CA ARG A 129 17.19 5.85 -12.01
C ARG A 129 17.82 5.51 -10.66
N VAL A 130 17.01 5.19 -9.66
CA VAL A 130 17.50 4.75 -8.34
C VAL A 130 18.34 3.49 -8.48
N ILE A 131 17.87 2.51 -9.25
CA ILE A 131 18.59 1.25 -9.43
C ILE A 131 19.90 1.45 -10.19
N ILE A 132 19.93 2.29 -11.22
CA ILE A 132 21.18 2.65 -11.93
C ILE A 132 22.17 3.29 -10.96
N SER A 133 21.71 4.27 -10.18
CA SER A 133 22.56 4.97 -9.21
C SER A 133 23.10 4.00 -8.16
N PHE A 134 22.27 3.08 -7.69
CA PHE A 134 22.64 2.03 -6.75
C PHE A 134 23.66 1.06 -7.35
N ALA A 135 23.41 0.58 -8.58
CA ALA A 135 24.32 -0.31 -9.29
C ALA A 135 25.69 0.31 -9.55
N ASN A 136 25.73 1.59 -9.92
CA ASN A 136 27.00 2.31 -10.08
C ASN A 136 27.73 2.44 -8.75
N ARG A 137 27.03 2.78 -7.66
CA ARG A 137 27.64 2.86 -6.33
C ARG A 137 28.17 1.51 -5.85
N MET A 138 27.48 0.42 -6.16
CA MET A 138 27.89 -0.94 -5.84
C MET A 138 29.14 -1.40 -6.59
N LYS A 139 29.38 -0.88 -7.80
CA LYS A 139 30.60 -1.19 -8.56
C LYS A 139 31.85 -0.53 -7.96
N ASP A 140 31.68 0.63 -7.35
CA ASP A 140 32.77 1.38 -6.72
C ASP A 140 33.18 0.79 -5.35
N VAL A 141 32.48 -0.23 -4.86
CA VAL A 141 32.76 -0.87 -3.55
C VAL A 141 33.67 -2.09 -3.74
N ASP A 142 34.77 -2.11 -2.99
CA ASP A 142 35.64 -3.29 -2.89
C ASP A 142 34.96 -4.40 -2.06
N TRP A 143 34.28 -5.32 -2.75
CA TRP A 143 33.51 -6.40 -2.13
C TRP A 143 34.35 -7.38 -1.29
N ILE A 144 35.59 -7.65 -1.68
CA ILE A 144 36.46 -8.63 -1.01
C ILE A 144 36.74 -8.23 0.45
N PRO A 145 37.33 -7.05 0.74
CA PRO A 145 37.53 -6.63 2.13
C PRO A 145 36.18 -6.35 2.81
N TYR A 146 35.19 -5.80 2.11
CA TYR A 146 33.89 -5.49 2.72
C TYR A 146 33.19 -6.74 3.29
N LEU A 147 33.12 -7.83 2.53
CA LEU A 147 32.43 -9.06 2.95
C LEU A 147 33.23 -9.86 3.98
N THR A 148 34.56 -9.87 3.87
CA THR A 148 35.41 -10.71 4.72
C THR A 148 35.74 -10.08 6.06
N THR A 149 35.92 -8.76 6.10
CA THR A 149 36.30 -8.05 7.33
C THR A 149 35.22 -7.07 7.76
N GLY A 150 34.76 -6.19 6.87
CA GLY A 150 33.83 -5.11 7.22
C GLY A 150 32.49 -5.61 7.80
N LEU A 151 31.82 -6.50 7.07
CA LEU A 151 30.51 -7.03 7.47
C LEU A 151 30.60 -7.87 8.76
N VAL A 152 31.66 -8.68 8.88
CA VAL A 152 31.88 -9.54 10.06
C VAL A 152 32.19 -8.69 11.29
N ASP A 153 32.99 -7.63 11.13
CA ASP A 153 33.34 -6.73 12.23
C ASP A 153 32.15 -5.88 12.68
N ASP A 154 31.31 -5.42 11.73
CA ASP A 154 30.08 -4.69 12.04
C ASP A 154 29.05 -5.57 12.76
N ALA A 155 28.88 -6.82 12.30
CA ALA A 155 28.05 -7.81 12.98
C ALA A 155 28.58 -8.14 14.39
N ALA A 156 29.90 -8.32 14.54
CA ALA A 156 30.52 -8.57 15.83
C ALA A 156 30.34 -7.38 16.79
N SER A 157 30.46 -6.16 16.27
CA SER A 157 30.23 -4.91 17.01
C SER A 157 28.79 -4.78 17.47
N HIS A 158 27.82 -5.03 16.58
CA HIS A 158 26.39 -5.07 16.93
C HIS A 158 26.09 -6.11 18.01
N LEU A 159 26.65 -7.32 17.89
CA LEU A 159 26.44 -8.41 18.84
C LEU A 159 27.08 -8.09 20.19
N ARG A 160 28.23 -7.41 20.20
CA ARG A 160 28.89 -6.91 21.41
C ARG A 160 28.06 -5.81 22.08
N LEU A 161 27.56 -4.83 21.33
CA LEU A 161 26.66 -3.79 21.85
C LEU A 161 25.40 -4.41 22.45
N PHE A 162 24.79 -5.37 21.75
CA PHE A 162 23.60 -6.08 22.21
C PHE A 162 23.87 -6.83 23.53
N ARG A 163 25.00 -7.54 23.63
CA ARG A 163 25.40 -8.22 24.88
C ARG A 163 25.63 -7.24 26.03
N GLN A 164 26.25 -6.09 25.77
CA GLN A 164 26.48 -5.06 26.78
C GLN A 164 25.17 -4.43 27.26
N ALA A 165 24.26 -4.08 26.35
CA ALA A 165 22.94 -3.56 26.70
C ALA A 165 22.16 -4.58 27.53
N ARG A 166 22.14 -5.86 27.13
CA ARG A 166 21.47 -6.94 27.86
C ARG A 166 22.08 -7.17 29.25
N ALA A 167 23.40 -7.09 29.40
CA ALA A 167 24.08 -7.21 30.69
C ALA A 167 23.74 -6.04 31.63
N LYS A 168 23.68 -4.80 31.11
CA LYS A 168 23.23 -3.62 31.88
C LYS A 168 21.77 -3.75 32.34
N MET A 169 20.88 -4.26 31.49
CA MET A 169 19.49 -4.51 31.89
C MET A 169 19.38 -5.56 33.01
N LYS A 170 20.17 -6.64 32.94
CA LYS A 170 20.18 -7.69 33.98
C LYS A 170 20.87 -7.24 35.28
N GLY A 171 21.88 -6.37 35.19
CA GLY A 171 22.54 -5.78 36.36
C GLY A 171 21.69 -4.71 37.06
N GLY A 172 20.93 -3.92 36.29
CA GLY A 172 20.03 -2.90 36.83
C GLY A 172 18.85 -3.46 37.64
N THR A 173 18.38 -4.66 37.31
CA THR A 173 17.32 -5.34 38.09
C THR A 173 17.84 -5.93 39.41
N SER A 174 19.13 -6.31 39.51
CA SER A 174 19.72 -6.81 40.76
C SER A 174 20.01 -5.69 41.78
N SER A 175 20.23 -4.45 41.33
CA SER A 175 20.49 -3.30 42.20
C SER A 175 19.20 -2.67 42.78
N ARG A 176 18.06 -2.86 42.11
CA ARG A 176 16.76 -2.28 42.51
C ARG A 176 15.89 -3.21 43.39
N GLY A 177 16.37 -4.43 43.69
CA GLY A 177 15.71 -5.41 44.57
C GLY A 177 16.36 -5.57 45.95
N GLY A 178 17.32 -4.70 46.30
CA GLY A 178 17.98 -4.67 47.60
C GLY A 178 17.72 -3.35 48.31
N VAL A 179 16.46 -3.11 48.70
CA VAL A 179 16.06 -2.16 49.75
C VAL A 179 14.99 -2.85 50.59
#